data_AF-A0A2T5DWH0-F1
#
_entry.id   AF-A0A2T5DWH0-F1
#
_cell.length_a   1.000
_cell.length_b   1.000
_cell.length_c   1.000
_cell.angle_alpha   90.00
_cell.angle_beta   90.00
_cell.angle_gamma   90.00
#
_symmetry.space_group_name_H-M   'P 1'
#
loop_
_entity.id
_entity.type
_entity.pdbx_description
1 polymer ?
#
loop_
_entity_poly.entity_id
_entity_poly.type
_entity_poly.pdbx_seq_one_letter_code
_entity_poly.pdbx_strand_id
1 'polypeptide(L)'
;MTPLSKKRINSTLQKVQEYKEISSVESKELDIACLLVRICGLQTKKISEEERKTLIEHTIVLLEHEIEFTKKMGMDEPEDILAHVRGTLIAS
;
A
#
# COMPACT_ATOMS: atom_id res chain seq x y z
N MET A 1 -1.87 4.09 -18.28
CA MET A 1 -0.93 3.49 -17.29
C MET A 1 -1.17 1.98 -17.27
N THR A 2 -0.13 1.17 -17.10
CA THR A 2 -0.25 -0.30 -17.15
C THR A 2 -0.93 -0.79 -15.86
N PRO A 3 -1.91 -1.72 -15.92
CA PRO A 3 -2.50 -2.28 -14.71
C PRO A 3 -1.42 -2.79 -13.76
N LEU A 4 -1.57 -2.52 -12.45
CA LEU A 4 -0.73 -3.12 -11.41
C LEU A 4 -0.67 -4.63 -11.64
N SER A 5 0.51 -5.14 -11.99
CA SER A 5 0.66 -6.56 -12.26
C SER A 5 0.40 -7.35 -10.98
N LYS A 6 -0.16 -8.55 -11.09
CA LYS A 6 -0.36 -9.45 -9.93
C LYS A 6 0.91 -9.62 -9.10
N LYS A 7 2.08 -9.59 -9.75
CA LYS A 7 3.39 -9.64 -9.08
C LYS A 7 3.64 -8.43 -8.18
N ARG A 8 3.33 -7.21 -8.65
CA ARG A 8 3.45 -5.98 -7.83
C ARG A 8 2.47 -6.01 -6.64
N ILE A 9 1.22 -6.40 -6.88
CA ILE A 9 0.22 -6.51 -5.81
C ILE A 9 0.64 -7.51 -4.73
N ASN A 10 1.09 -8.70 -5.12
CA ASN A 10 1.55 -9.71 -4.16
C ASN A 10 2.78 -9.22 -3.40
N SER A 11 3.72 -8.55 -4.07
CA SER A 11 4.90 -7.97 -3.43
C SER A 11 4.52 -6.88 -2.43
N THR A 12 3.57 -6.00 -2.77
CA THR A 12 3.05 -4.97 -1.87
C THR A 12 2.38 -5.59 -0.65
N LEU A 13 1.51 -6.58 -0.84
CA LEU A 13 0.82 -7.26 0.26
C LEU A 13 1.79 -8.01 1.17
N GLN A 14 2.83 -8.64 0.60
CA GLN A 14 3.86 -9.33 1.38
C GLN A 14 4.65 -8.35 2.25
N LYS A 15 5.04 -7.19 1.71
CA LYS A 15 5.73 -6.17 2.49
C LYS A 15 4.86 -5.55 3.59
N VAL A 16 3.58 -5.34 3.34
CA VAL A 16 2.68 -4.88 4.41
C VAL A 16 2.53 -5.94 5.50
N GLN A 17 2.56 -7.23 5.15
CA GLN A 17 2.56 -8.31 6.14
C GLN A 17 3.86 -8.31 6.98
N GLU A 18 5.01 -8.15 6.32
CA GLU A 18 6.32 -8.01 6.97
C GLU A 18 6.34 -6.83 7.95
N TYR A 19 5.81 -5.68 7.54
CA TYR A 19 5.62 -4.53 8.41
C TYR A 19 4.84 -4.88 9.69
N LYS A 20 3.71 -5.60 9.56
CA LYS A 20 2.85 -5.95 10.70
C LYS A 20 3.53 -6.92 11.65
N GLU A 21 4.31 -7.86 11.12
CA GLU A 21 5.05 -8.84 11.91
C GLU A 21 6.16 -8.17 12.73
N ILE A 22 6.88 -7.22 12.15
CA ILE A 22 8.01 -6.54 12.83
C ILE A 22 7.51 -5.48 13.81
N SER A 23 6.49 -4.70 13.44
CA SER A 23 5.95 -3.64 14.29
C SER A 23 5.03 -4.15 15.40
N SER A 24 4.41 -5.33 15.22
CA SER A 24 3.30 -5.82 16.06
C SER A 24 2.13 -4.82 16.17
N VAL A 25 2.00 -3.91 15.19
CA VAL A 25 0.96 -2.87 15.16
C VAL A 25 -0.25 -3.34 14.35
N GLU A 26 -1.43 -3.29 14.97
CA GLU A 26 -2.68 -3.38 14.24
C GLU A 26 -3.07 -2.00 13.68
N SER A 27 -2.87 -1.82 12.38
CA SER A 27 -3.27 -0.59 11.67
C SER A 27 -4.47 -0.83 10.76
N LYS A 28 -5.55 -0.12 11.09
CA LYS A 28 -6.77 -0.04 10.25
C LYS A 28 -6.49 0.67 8.93
N GLU A 29 -5.57 1.65 8.92
CA GLU A 29 -5.22 2.38 7.70
C GLU A 29 -4.50 1.45 6.71
N LEU A 30 -3.59 0.60 7.20
CA LEU A 30 -2.93 -0.41 6.39
C LEU A 30 -3.87 -1.52 5.90
N ASP A 31 -4.87 -1.89 6.71
CA ASP A 31 -5.90 -2.83 6.26
C ASP A 31 -6.70 -2.28 5.08
N ILE A 32 -7.10 -1.00 5.17
CA ILE A 32 -7.78 -0.31 4.07
C ILE A 32 -6.86 -0.22 2.86
N ALA A 33 -5.58 0.16 3.04
CA ALA A 33 -4.60 0.22 1.96
C ALA A 33 -4.45 -1.14 1.24
N CYS A 34 -4.37 -2.24 1.99
CA CYS A 34 -4.31 -3.60 1.41
C CYS A 34 -5.55 -3.94 0.59
N LEU A 35 -6.74 -3.56 1.06
CA LEU A 35 -7.99 -3.77 0.32
C LEU A 35 -8.01 -2.96 -0.97
N LEU A 36 -7.60 -1.68 -0.93
CA LEU A 36 -7.53 -0.82 -2.11
C LEU A 36 -6.55 -1.37 -3.15
N VAL A 37 -5.36 -1.81 -2.74
CA VAL A 37 -4.38 -2.45 -3.65
C VAL A 37 -4.95 -3.71 -4.29
N ARG A 38 -5.66 -4.55 -3.53
CA ARG A 38 -6.34 -5.74 -4.07
C ARG A 38 -7.40 -5.36 -5.09
N ILE A 39 -8.22 -4.35 -4.81
CA ILE A 39 -9.24 -3.83 -5.73
C ILE A 39 -8.60 -3.32 -7.02
N CYS A 40 -7.50 -2.56 -6.93
CA CYS A 40 -6.73 -2.11 -8.09
C CYS A 40 -6.14 -3.27 -8.92
N GLY A 41 -5.92 -4.42 -8.29
CA GLY A 41 -5.48 -5.65 -8.96
C GLY A 41 -6.56 -6.46 -9.64
N LEU A 42 -7.84 -6.19 -9.36
CA LEU A 42 -8.93 -6.89 -10.01
C LEU A 42 -9.06 -6.39 -11.46
N GLN A 43 -8.85 -7.28 -12.43
CA GLN A 43 -9.07 -7.02 -13.86
C GLN A 43 -10.57 -7.03 -14.20
N THR A 44 -11.38 -6.33 -13.41
CA THR A 44 -12.81 -6.15 -13.72
C THR A 44 -13.00 -4.94 -14.62
N LYS A 45 -13.91 -5.04 -15.59
CA LYS A 45 -14.35 -3.91 -16.42
C LYS A 45 -15.18 -2.86 -15.65
N LYS A 46 -15.44 -3.09 -14.36
CA LYS A 46 -16.27 -2.21 -13.52
C LYS A 46 -15.50 -1.04 -12.92
N ILE A 47 -14.17 -1.07 -12.96
CA ILE A 47 -13.32 -0.01 -12.41
C ILE A 47 -12.55 0.59 -13.57
N SER A 48 -12.92 1.81 -13.91
CA SER A 48 -12.26 2.66 -14.89
C SER A 48 -10.81 2.97 -14.50
N GLU A 49 -10.03 3.47 -15.44
CA GLU A 49 -8.65 3.89 -15.16
C GLU A 49 -8.59 5.07 -14.19
N GLU A 50 -9.55 6.00 -14.28
CA GLU A 50 -9.64 7.15 -13.38
C GLU A 50 -9.96 6.73 -11.94
N GLU A 51 -10.92 5.82 -11.76
CA GLU A 51 -11.20 5.24 -10.43
C GLU A 51 -10.00 4.49 -9.85
N ARG A 52 -9.24 3.75 -10.68
CA ARG A 52 -7.99 3.10 -10.23
C ARG A 52 -6.96 4.10 -9.76
N LYS A 53 -6.83 5.22 -10.47
CA LYS A 53 -5.92 6.31 -10.08
C LYS A 53 -6.32 6.88 -8.72
N THR A 54 -7.60 7.20 -8.54
CA THR A 54 -8.14 7.67 -7.26
C THR A 54 -7.90 6.67 -6.13
N LEU A 55 -8.10 5.36 -6.37
CA LEU A 55 -7.83 4.31 -5.38
C LEU A 55 -6.33 4.24 -5.01
N ILE A 56 -5.42 4.39 -5.98
CA ILE A 56 -3.97 4.43 -5.74
C ILE A 56 -3.60 5.69 -4.94
N GLU A 57 -4.13 6.85 -5.30
CA GLU A 57 -3.91 8.11 -4.57
C GLU A 57 -4.36 8.00 -3.12
N HIS A 58 -5.56 7.46 -2.86
CA HIS A 58 -6.03 7.19 -1.49
C HIS A 58 -5.15 6.19 -0.74
N THR A 59 -4.64 5.16 -1.42
CA THR A 59 -3.71 4.19 -0.82
C THR A 59 -2.41 4.89 -0.40
N ILE A 60 -1.89 5.80 -1.23
CA ILE A 60 -0.68 6.56 -0.91
C ILE A 60 -0.88 7.43 0.33
N VAL A 61 -2.03 8.12 0.45
CA VAL A 61 -2.33 8.95 1.63
C VAL A 61 -2.35 8.10 2.92
N LEU A 62 -2.99 6.93 2.88
CA LEU A 62 -3.01 6.02 4.03
C LEU A 62 -1.61 5.52 4.41
N LEU A 63 -0.76 5.23 3.40
CA LEU A 63 0.64 4.85 3.65
C LEU A 63 1.45 6.01 4.23
N GLU A 64 1.18 7.24 3.84
CA GLU A 64 1.87 8.42 4.36
C GLU A 64 1.56 8.66 5.84
N HIS A 65 0.30 8.47 6.27
CA HIS A 65 -0.05 8.51 7.69
C HIS A 65 0.70 7.44 8.50
N GLU A 66 0.76 6.22 7.97
CA GLU A 66 1.45 5.12 8.64
C GLU A 66 2.97 5.34 8.71
N ILE A 67 3.57 5.88 7.64
CA ILE A 67 4.99 6.28 7.62
C ILE A 67 5.27 7.37 8.66
N GLU A 68 4.37 8.36 8.78
CA GLU A 68 4.50 9.39 9.80
C GLU A 68 4.39 8.80 11.21
N PHE A 69 3.51 7.81 11.40
CA PHE A 69 3.37 7.08 12.65
C PHE A 69 4.66 6.30 13.00
N THR A 70 5.22 5.52 12.08
CA THR A 70 6.47 4.76 12.32
C THR A 70 7.61 5.70 12.66
N LYS A 71 7.71 6.82 11.94
CA LYS A 71 8.72 7.84 12.20
C LYS A 71 8.59 8.45 13.59
N LYS A 72 7.36 8.75 14.04
CA LYS A 72 7.09 9.26 15.39
C LYS A 72 7.43 8.24 16.48
N MET A 73 7.27 6.96 16.17
CA MET A 73 7.58 5.84 17.08
C MET A 73 9.06 5.42 17.06
N GLY A 74 9.88 5.98 16.17
CA GLY A 74 11.29 5.59 16.00
C GLY A 74 11.46 4.17 15.44
N MET A 75 10.54 3.75 14.56
CA MET A 75 10.53 2.44 13.92
C MET A 75 11.15 2.51 12.52
N ASP A 76 12.48 2.49 12.43
CA ASP A 76 13.21 2.70 11.17
C ASP A 76 12.92 1.59 10.13
N GLU A 77 12.98 0.32 10.53
CA GLU A 77 12.76 -0.82 9.61
C GLU A 77 11.31 -0.89 9.09
N PRO A 78 10.27 -0.74 9.94
CA PRO A 78 8.89 -0.58 9.48
C PRO A 78 8.68 0.63 8.55
N GLU A 79 9.33 1.77 8.81
CA GLU A 79 9.27 2.95 7.93
C GLU A 79 9.80 2.64 6.53
N ASP A 80 10.97 2.00 6.43
CA ASP A 80 11.60 1.64 5.16
C ASP A 80 10.73 0.69 4.31
N ILE A 81 10.06 -0.27 4.97
CA ILE A 81 9.13 -1.20 4.33
C ILE A 81 7.96 -0.44 3.70
N LEU A 82 7.35 0.49 4.44
CA LEU A 82 6.23 1.29 3.97
C LEU A 82 6.64 2.26 2.86
N ALA A 83 7.82 2.89 2.98
CA ALA A 83 8.38 3.75 1.95
C ALA A 83 8.59 3.00 0.63
N HIS A 84 9.05 1.75 0.68
CA HIS A 84 9.18 0.91 -0.49
C HIS A 84 7.83 0.57 -1.14
N VAL A 85 6.81 0.28 -0.32
CA VAL A 85 5.45 0.02 -0.81
C VAL A 85 4.89 1.25 -1.52
N ARG A 86 5.03 2.45 -0.92
CA ARG A 86 4.65 3.73 -1.53
C ARG A 86 5.35 3.95 -2.87
N GLY A 87 6.67 3.72 -2.94
CA GLY A 87 7.43 3.84 -4.19
C GLY A 87 6.94 2.92 -5.31
N THR A 88 6.52 1.70 -4.96
CA THR A 88 5.96 0.74 -5.93
C THR A 88 4.63 1.22 -6.52
N LEU A 89 3.79 1.86 -5.69
CA LEU A 89 2.49 2.37 -6.11
C LEU A 89 2.61 3.65 -6.96
N ILE A 90 3.55 4.54 -6.64
CA ILE A 90 3.82 5.75 -7.44
C ILE A 90 4.36 5.39 -8.84
N ALA A 91 5.15 4.31 -8.94
CA ALA A 91 5.71 3.84 -10.20
C ALA A 91 4.74 3.01 -11.07
N SER A 92 3.46 2.94 -10.71
CA SER A 92 2.42 2.15 -11.38
C SER A 92 1.41 3.07 -12.02
#